data_AF-A0A6I3SJA0-F1
#
_entry.id   AF-A0A6I3SJA0-F1
#
_cell.length_a   1.000
_cell.length_b   1.000
_cell.length_c   1.000
_cell.angle_alpha   90.00
_cell.angle_beta   90.00
_cell.angle_gamma   90.00
#
_symmetry.space_group_name_H-M   'P 1'
#
loop_
_entity.id
_entity.type
_entity.pdbx_description
1 polymer ?
#
loop_
_entity_poly.entity_id
_entity_poly.type
_entity_poly.pdbx_seq_one_letter_code
_entity_poly.pdbx_strand_id
1 'polypeptide(L)'
;MFVYRVAYRWPNGEVEGFLGIGAEKDIAEADARERIASRIRILKQKGLVPSNAIFNEKALITSEEQVTDEEYGIIQNDWDSRVLMDSR
;
A
#
# COMPACT_ATOMS: atom_id res chain seq x y z
N MET A 1 2.44 9.13 17.31
CA MET A 1 2.83 8.56 16.00
C MET A 1 1.56 8.08 15.33
N PHE A 2 1.28 8.57 14.12
CA PHE A 2 0.13 8.17 13.31
C PHE A 2 0.53 7.06 12.35
N VAL A 3 -0.39 6.14 12.10
CA VAL A 3 -0.26 5.08 11.11
C VAL A 3 -1.40 5.24 10.11
N TYR A 4 -1.05 5.30 8.83
CA TYR A 4 -2.00 5.36 7.73
C TYR A 4 -1.96 4.05 6.94
N ARG A 5 -3.11 3.40 6.84
CA ARG A 5 -3.30 2.13 6.15
C ARG A 5 -3.96 2.40 4.80
N VAL A 6 -3.35 1.91 3.75
CA VAL A 6 -3.88 2.00 2.39
C VAL A 6 -3.59 0.69 1.68
N ALA A 7 -4.40 0.34 0.69
CA ALA A 7 -4.07 -0.70 -0.27
C ALA A 7 -4.06 -0.13 -1.69
N TYR A 8 -3.34 -0.80 -2.58
CA TYR A 8 -3.23 -0.40 -3.98
C TYR A 8 -3.62 -1.56 -4.88
N ARG A 9 -4.59 -1.32 -5.77
CA ARG A 9 -5.04 -2.29 -6.77
C ARG A 9 -4.21 -2.18 -8.03
N TRP A 10 -3.41 -3.21 -8.29
CA TRP A 10 -2.53 -3.28 -9.44
C TRP A 10 -3.31 -3.59 -10.73
N PRO A 11 -2.80 -3.20 -11.91
CA PRO A 11 -3.46 -3.48 -13.19
C PRO A 11 -3.64 -4.98 -13.51
N ASN A 12 -2.84 -5.85 -12.89
CA ASN A 12 -2.94 -7.31 -13.02
C ASN A 12 -4.02 -7.92 -12.10
N GLY A 13 -4.74 -7.11 -11.32
CA GLY A 13 -5.77 -7.56 -10.37
C GLY A 13 -5.24 -7.89 -8.98
N GLU A 14 -3.92 -7.85 -8.75
CA GLU A 14 -3.35 -8.02 -7.41
C GLU A 14 -3.65 -6.80 -6.54
N VAL A 15 -3.74 -7.00 -5.24
CA VAL A 15 -3.91 -5.92 -4.27
C VAL A 15 -2.82 -6.02 -3.20
N GLU A 16 -2.08 -4.94 -3.01
CA GLU A 16 -0.96 -4.87 -2.06
C GLU A 16 -1.26 -3.80 -1.00
N GLY A 17 -1.11 -4.16 0.28
CA GLY A 17 -1.26 -3.25 1.41
C GLY A 17 0.01 -2.43 1.64
N PHE A 18 -0.16 -1.21 2.15
CA PHE A 18 0.94 -0.32 2.52
C PHE A 18 0.62 0.39 3.84
N LEU A 19 1.66 0.56 4.65
CA LEU A 19 1.63 1.31 5.90
C LEU A 19 2.51 2.55 5.79
N GLY A 20 1.91 3.72 5.96
CA GLY A 20 2.62 4.97 6.17
C GLY A 20 2.69 5.35 7.64
N ILE A 21 3.81 5.94 8.07
CA ILE A 21 4.05 6.35 9.46
C ILE A 21 4.45 7.82 9.49
N GLY A 22 3.85 8.60 10.40
CA GLY A 22 4.11 10.04 10.50
C GLY A 22 3.90 10.63 11.90
N ALA A 23 4.47 11.81 12.13
CA ALA A 23 4.19 12.59 13.34
C ALA A 23 2.76 13.17 13.33
N GLU A 24 2.22 13.39 12.14
CA GLU A 24 0.88 13.90 11.85
C GLU A 24 0.18 12.98 10.83
N LYS A 25 -1.15 13.13 10.69
CA LYS A 25 -1.96 12.26 9.81
C LYS A 25 -1.60 12.41 8.33
N ASP A 26 -1.44 13.65 7.88
CA ASP A 26 -1.04 14.00 6.51
C ASP A 26 0.37 13.49 6.18
N ILE A 27 1.30 13.53 7.14
CA ILE A 27 2.64 12.96 7.01
C ILE A 27 2.56 11.43 6.85
N ALA A 28 1.75 10.75 7.66
CA ALA A 28 1.56 9.31 7.55
C ALA A 28 0.92 8.93 6.20
N GLU A 29 -0.04 9.72 5.71
CA GLU A 29 -0.63 9.53 4.39
C GLU A 29 0.39 9.73 3.26
N ALA A 30 1.23 10.77 3.35
CA ALA A 30 2.29 11.02 2.38
C ALA A 30 3.32 9.87 2.34
N ASP A 31 3.75 9.35 3.49
CA ASP A 31 4.66 8.19 3.57
C ASP A 31 4.03 6.95 2.90
N ALA A 32 2.75 6.68 3.12
CA ALA A 32 2.05 5.57 2.48
C ALA A 32 2.03 5.71 0.95
N ARG A 33 1.72 6.91 0.44
CA ARG A 33 1.70 7.20 -1.01
C ARG A 33 3.10 7.08 -1.63
N GLU A 34 4.13 7.55 -0.93
CA GLU A 34 5.53 7.44 -1.40
C GLU A 34 5.97 5.98 -1.51
N ARG A 35 5.59 5.13 -0.55
CA ARG A 35 5.90 3.69 -0.58
C ARG A 35 5.29 3.00 -1.79
N ILE A 36 4.05 3.32 -2.15
CA ILE A 36 3.40 2.82 -3.37
C ILE A 36 4.17 3.28 -4.61
N ALA A 37 4.52 4.56 -4.68
CA ALA A 37 5.29 5.11 -5.81
C ALA A 37 6.68 4.45 -5.94
N SER A 38 7.35 4.20 -4.81
CA SER A 38 8.62 3.48 -4.74
C SER A 38 8.46 2.03 -5.21
N ARG A 39 7.39 1.35 -4.78
CA ARG A 39 7.07 0.00 -5.22
C ARG A 39 6.85 -0.07 -6.74
N ILE A 40 6.09 0.85 -7.31
CA ILE A 40 5.91 0.97 -8.77
C ILE A 40 7.27 1.12 -9.46
N ARG A 41 8.16 1.98 -8.94
CA ARG A 41 9.51 2.19 -9.50
C ARG A 41 10.35 0.90 -9.47
N ILE A 42 10.30 0.14 -8.38
CA ILE A 42 11.00 -1.15 -8.26
C ILE A 42 10.46 -2.18 -9.25
N LEU A 43 9.13 -2.31 -9.35
CA LEU A 43 8.50 -3.25 -10.28
C LEU A 43 8.84 -2.91 -11.73
N LYS A 44 8.91 -1.63 -12.09
CA LYS A 44 9.40 -1.19 -13.41
C LYS A 44 10.85 -1.61 -13.67
N GLN A 45 11.73 -1.36 -12.71
CA GLN A 45 13.15 -1.74 -12.83
C GLN A 45 13.32 -3.25 -13.01
N LYS A 46 12.42 -4.04 -12.41
CA LYS A 46 12.37 -5.50 -12.56
C LYS A 46 11.64 -5.98 -13.82
N GLY A 47 11.03 -5.10 -14.60
CA GLY A 47 10.23 -5.45 -15.78
C GLY A 47 8.92 -6.17 -15.45
N LEU A 48 8.43 -6.07 -14.21
CA LEU A 48 7.19 -6.73 -13.75
C LEU A 48 5.94 -5.92 -14.07
N VAL A 49 6.09 -4.61 -14.33
CA VAL A 49 5.02 -3.73 -14.81
C VAL A 49 5.53 -2.90 -15.99
N PRO A 50 4.64 -2.37 -16.84
CA PRO A 50 5.01 -1.51 -17.95
C PRO A 50 5.90 -0.32 -17.50
N SER A 51 6.86 0.06 -18.33
CA SER A 51 7.77 1.19 -18.04
C SER A 51 7.01 2.52 -17.87
N ASN A 52 5.85 2.65 -18.51
CA ASN A 52 4.94 3.77 -18.40
C ASN A 52 3.91 3.65 -17.25
N ALA A 53 3.95 2.60 -16.42
CA ALA A 53 3.02 2.46 -15.29
C ALA A 53 3.14 3.66 -14.33
N ILE A 54 2.07 4.38 -14.06
CA ILE A 54 2.10 5.52 -13.13
C ILE A 54 1.30 5.20 -11.88
N PHE A 55 1.61 5.91 -10.80
CA PHE A 55 0.75 5.93 -9.63
C PHE A 55 -0.64 6.44 -10.03
N ASN A 56 -1.66 5.64 -9.76
CA ASN A 56 -3.04 5.99 -10.04
C ASN A 56 -3.80 6.15 -8.72
N GLU A 57 -4.20 7.37 -8.40
CA GLU A 57 -4.93 7.65 -7.17
C GLU A 57 -6.28 6.92 -7.10
N LYS A 58 -6.91 6.64 -8.26
CA LYS A 58 -8.16 5.83 -8.31
C LYS A 58 -7.95 4.36 -7.96
N ALA A 59 -6.70 3.88 -7.97
CA ALA A 59 -6.36 2.53 -7.57
C ALA A 59 -6.05 2.42 -6.07
N LEU A 60 -6.04 3.56 -5.35
CA LEU A 60 -5.95 3.55 -3.89
C LEU A 60 -7.26 3.07 -3.28
N ILE A 61 -7.12 2.23 -2.28
CA ILE A 61 -8.18 1.78 -1.41
C ILE A 61 -7.87 2.33 -0.03
N THR A 62 -8.62 3.35 0.38
CA THR A 62 -8.37 4.11 1.62
C THR A 62 -9.40 3.81 2.71
N SER A 63 -10.45 3.04 2.40
CA SER A 63 -11.43 2.54 3.36
C SER A 63 -11.70 1.06 3.16
N GLU A 64 -12.07 0.36 4.25
CA GLU A 64 -12.42 -1.07 4.20
C GLU A 64 -13.65 -1.33 3.32
N GLU A 65 -14.59 -0.39 3.24
CA GLU A 65 -15.79 -0.49 2.39
C GLU A 65 -15.48 -0.55 0.88
N GLN A 66 -14.29 -0.14 0.46
CA GLN A 66 -13.81 -0.20 -0.93
C GLN A 66 -13.09 -1.50 -1.27
N VAL A 67 -12.91 -2.37 -0.28
CA VAL A 67 -12.22 -3.66 -0.36
C VAL A 67 -13.27 -4.76 -0.52
N THR A 68 -13.09 -5.67 -1.47
CA THR A 68 -13.94 -6.87 -1.54
C THR A 68 -13.55 -7.89 -0.47
N ASP A 69 -14.44 -8.80 -0.08
CA ASP A 69 -14.14 -9.85 0.90
C ASP A 69 -12.90 -10.70 0.48
N GLU A 70 -12.68 -10.88 -0.82
CA GLU A 70 -11.50 -11.56 -1.38
C GLU A 70 -10.22 -10.75 -1.18
N GLU A 71 -10.26 -9.44 -1.45
CA GLU A 71 -9.11 -8.54 -1.26
C GLU A 71 -8.77 -8.37 0.22
N TYR A 72 -9.77 -8.41 1.10
CA TYR A 72 -9.58 -8.33 2.55
C TYR A 72 -8.71 -9.49 3.05
N GLY A 73 -8.91 -10.69 2.51
CA GLY A 73 -8.08 -11.87 2.82
C GLY A 73 -6.61 -11.75 2.38
N ILE A 74 -6.31 -10.88 1.41
CA ILE A 74 -4.97 -10.65 0.87
C ILE A 74 -4.30 -9.45 1.57
N ILE A 75 -5.07 -8.39 1.87
CA ILE A 75 -4.61 -7.15 2.52
C ILE A 75 -4.27 -7.35 4.01
N GLN A 76 -4.61 -8.48 4.65
CA GLN A 76 -4.30 -8.66 6.07
C GLN A 76 -2.82 -8.89 6.40
N ASN A 77 -1.97 -9.28 5.44
CA ASN A 77 -0.59 -9.65 5.76
C ASN A 77 0.42 -8.48 5.77
N ASP A 78 0.03 -7.25 5.42
CA ASP A 78 0.94 -6.09 5.47
C ASP A 78 0.45 -4.91 6.34
N TRP A 79 -0.79 -4.97 6.87
CA TRP A 79 -1.25 -4.04 7.91
C TRP A 79 -0.81 -4.43 9.32
N ASP A 80 -0.57 -5.73 9.56
CA ASP A 80 -0.19 -6.28 10.87
C ASP A 80 1.29 -6.73 10.94
N SER A 81 2.01 -6.79 9.83
CA SER A 81 3.40 -7.29 9.77
C SER A 81 4.44 -6.43 10.50
N ARG A 82 4.08 -5.22 10.97
CA ARG A 82 4.95 -4.37 11.79
C ARG A 82 4.62 -4.35 13.29
N VAL A 83 3.54 -5.01 13.73
CA VAL A 83 3.22 -5.10 15.16
C VAL A 83 3.92 -6.28 15.85
N LEU A 84 4.59 -7.17 15.09
CA LEU A 84 5.32 -8.32 15.63
C LEU A 84 6.85 -8.22 15.62
N MET A 85 7.44 -7.06 15.33
CA MET A 85 8.88 -6.82 15.55
C MET A 85 9.21 -6.07 16.84
N ASP A 86 8.28 -6.02 17.81
CA ASP A 86 8.49 -5.43 19.14
C ASP A 86 8.07 -6.39 20.27
N SER A 87 8.33 -7.69 20.14
CA SER A 87 8.05 -8.67 21.21
C SER A 87 9.04 -9.83 21.24
N ARG A 88 10.34 -9.53 21.40
CA ARG A 88 11.33 -10.41 22.05
C ARG A 88 12.42 -9.59 22.75
#